data_AF-U1MYG5-F1
#
_entry.id   AF-U1MYG5-F1
#
_cell.length_a   1.000
_cell.length_b   1.000
_cell.length_c   1.000
_cell.angle_alpha   90.00
_cell.angle_beta   90.00
_cell.angle_gamma   90.00
#
_symmetry.space_group_name_H-M   'P 1'
#
loop_
_entity.id
_entity.type
_entity.pdbx_description
1 polymer ?
#
loop_
_entity_poly.entity_id
_entity_poly.type
_entity_poly.pdbx_seq_one_letter_code
_entity_poly.pdbx_strand_id
1 'polypeptide(L)'
;MTQSYVIIGDGVAGSSAAETLREEAPEATITVLTDEGESLYNRILIKEYAKGKLPAAPISIHDESWYDDRDINLELNTLVVDIDVTGHTIETHHGDTYDWDKLLVATGGTPTQLPVDNADMDGIHHFWTFQDAREIKSNIESAHSSVVVGAGLLGIDLAAITAAQNVEGKYLMRGDRWWRYALSEQGASIIHDALCERNVEPVFQSGVDRFEVDDTGHVTAAVDPNGDQYDADFVGIAIGLNFNTEILQNTPIECDDGIIVDEYMQTNHEDVFAAGDITRFYDRILGERGRNGAWGSAKEQGAIAAKNMVEYNSEPFEWVSTYSITHFDFPFLSFGHPTLGDDTAERKHSDTEWRRLAFKDGRIVGGVLIGDLSPQSKYKQLMRERRIVSGQRDILMKEDFEVDDLEPMEAVVE
;
A
#
# COMPACT_ATOMS: atom_id res chain seq x y z
N MET A 1 -11.81 32.92 -16.23
CA MET A 1 -12.42 32.31 -15.03
C MET A 1 -11.27 31.74 -14.22
N THR A 2 -11.41 31.74 -12.91
CA THR A 2 -10.45 31.04 -12.05
C THR A 2 -10.50 29.55 -12.36
N GLN A 3 -9.35 28.90 -12.47
CA GLN A 3 -9.29 27.47 -12.79
C GLN A 3 -9.85 26.63 -11.64
N SER A 4 -10.66 25.62 -11.97
CA SER A 4 -11.27 24.68 -11.03
C SER A 4 -10.57 23.33 -11.09
N TYR A 5 -10.12 22.85 -9.93
CA TYR A 5 -9.53 21.53 -9.76
C TYR A 5 -10.43 20.70 -8.86
N VAL A 6 -10.81 19.50 -9.32
CA VAL A 6 -11.53 18.52 -8.48
C VAL A 6 -10.63 17.31 -8.26
N ILE A 7 -10.56 16.86 -7.02
CA ILE A 7 -9.81 15.69 -6.56
C ILE A 7 -10.80 14.70 -5.96
N ILE A 8 -10.79 13.46 -6.45
CA ILE A 8 -11.61 12.37 -5.91
C ILE A 8 -10.72 11.49 -5.02
N GLY A 9 -10.94 11.57 -3.70
CA GLY A 9 -10.24 10.83 -2.66
C GLY A 9 -9.32 11.72 -1.81
N ASP A 10 -9.54 11.74 -0.49
CA ASP A 10 -8.70 12.46 0.50
C ASP A 10 -7.63 11.56 1.14
N GLY A 11 -7.16 10.55 0.40
CA GLY A 11 -5.97 9.80 0.78
C GLY A 11 -4.69 10.64 0.66
N VAL A 12 -3.54 10.09 1.04
CA VAL A 12 -2.27 10.82 0.98
C VAL A 12 -1.96 11.41 -0.40
N ALA A 13 -2.36 10.73 -1.49
CA ALA A 13 -2.17 11.22 -2.84
C ALA A 13 -3.04 12.46 -3.11
N GLY A 14 -4.35 12.39 -2.86
CA GLY A 14 -5.27 13.50 -3.11
C GLY A 14 -4.99 14.71 -2.21
N SER A 15 -4.74 14.48 -0.93
CA SER A 15 -4.43 15.57 0.00
C SER A 15 -3.10 16.26 -0.33
N SER A 16 -2.05 15.51 -0.72
CA SER A 16 -0.79 16.10 -1.19
C SER A 16 -0.97 16.88 -2.49
N ALA A 17 -1.86 16.43 -3.39
CA ALA A 17 -2.20 17.15 -4.59
C ALA A 17 -2.93 18.47 -4.26
N ALA A 18 -3.87 18.44 -3.31
CA ALA A 18 -4.59 19.63 -2.85
C ALA A 18 -3.64 20.67 -2.23
N GLU A 19 -2.72 20.23 -1.36
CA GLU A 19 -1.66 21.07 -0.78
C GLU A 19 -0.82 21.72 -1.89
N THR A 20 -0.32 20.91 -2.83
CA THR A 20 0.53 21.37 -3.93
C THR A 20 -0.21 22.32 -4.88
N LEU A 21 -1.47 22.03 -5.24
CA LEU A 21 -2.28 22.91 -6.09
C LEU A 21 -2.51 24.27 -5.43
N ARG A 22 -2.72 24.32 -4.11
CA ARG A 22 -2.88 25.61 -3.42
C ARG A 22 -1.59 26.44 -3.46
N GLU A 23 -0.42 25.79 -3.42
CA GLU A 23 0.87 26.48 -3.54
C GLU A 23 1.16 26.95 -4.97
N GLU A 24 0.92 26.09 -5.96
CA GLU A 24 1.25 26.34 -7.38
C GLU A 24 0.20 27.21 -8.10
N ALA A 25 -1.08 27.15 -7.67
CA ALA A 25 -2.19 27.92 -8.21
C ALA A 25 -3.00 28.61 -7.09
N PRO A 26 -2.45 29.65 -6.42
CA PRO A 26 -3.05 30.24 -5.21
C PRO A 26 -4.45 30.80 -5.37
N GLU A 27 -4.85 31.18 -6.58
CA GLU A 27 -6.17 31.74 -6.86
C GLU A 27 -7.19 30.66 -7.22
N ALA A 28 -6.77 29.42 -7.49
CA ALA A 28 -7.63 28.36 -8.01
C ALA A 28 -8.71 27.91 -7.02
N THR A 29 -9.83 27.43 -7.56
CA THR A 29 -10.83 26.70 -6.78
C THR A 29 -10.41 25.24 -6.70
N ILE A 30 -10.29 24.70 -5.49
CA ILE A 30 -9.87 23.31 -5.25
C ILE A 30 -10.94 22.63 -4.42
N THR A 31 -11.49 21.53 -4.94
CA THR A 31 -12.47 20.70 -4.22
C THR A 31 -11.92 19.28 -4.08
N VAL A 32 -12.00 18.73 -2.87
CA VAL A 32 -11.66 17.34 -2.54
C VAL A 32 -12.95 16.62 -2.14
N LEU A 33 -13.33 15.58 -2.88
CA LEU A 33 -14.50 14.76 -2.60
C LEU A 33 -14.04 13.41 -2.05
N THR A 34 -14.55 12.97 -0.90
CA THR A 34 -14.17 11.68 -0.32
C THR A 34 -15.35 10.97 0.34
N ASP A 35 -15.45 9.66 0.13
CA ASP A 35 -16.50 8.83 0.74
C ASP A 35 -16.27 8.61 2.24
N GLU A 36 -15.02 8.68 2.72
CA GLU A 36 -14.73 8.56 4.15
C GLU A 36 -15.27 9.76 4.93
N GLY A 37 -15.81 9.51 6.13
CA GLY A 37 -16.35 10.55 7.01
C GLY A 37 -15.30 11.30 7.85
N GLU A 38 -14.02 11.20 7.47
CA GLU A 38 -12.89 11.76 8.20
C GLU A 38 -11.85 12.32 7.22
N SER A 39 -11.24 13.44 7.59
CA SER A 39 -10.15 14.06 6.84
C SER A 39 -8.85 13.24 6.93
N LEU A 40 -7.85 13.59 6.11
CA LEU A 40 -6.59 12.84 6.00
C LEU A 40 -6.00 12.40 7.34
N TYR A 41 -5.81 11.09 7.45
CA TYR A 41 -5.11 10.42 8.53
C TYR A 41 -4.00 9.51 7.99
N ASN A 42 -3.04 9.18 8.85
CA ASN A 42 -1.92 8.31 8.52
C ASN A 42 -2.36 6.84 8.51
N ARG A 43 -2.74 6.34 7.34
CA ARG A 43 -3.14 4.93 7.13
C ARG A 43 -2.05 3.92 7.53
N ILE A 44 -0.77 4.30 7.57
CA ILE A 44 0.29 3.39 8.07
C ILE A 44 0.18 3.18 9.59
N LEU A 45 -0.30 4.19 10.33
CA LEU A 45 -0.31 4.17 11.80
C LEU A 45 -1.58 3.57 12.41
N ILE A 46 -2.63 3.33 11.63
CA ILE A 46 -3.89 2.74 12.14
C ILE A 46 -3.67 1.36 12.79
N LYS A 47 -2.63 0.62 12.37
CA LYS A 47 -2.24 -0.65 13.00
C LYS A 47 -1.69 -0.50 14.41
N GLU A 48 -0.99 0.60 14.69
CA GLU A 48 -0.50 0.87 16.04
C GLU A 48 -1.65 1.30 16.97
N TYR A 49 -2.69 1.91 16.42
CA TYR A 49 -3.94 2.12 17.13
C TYR A 49 -4.68 0.81 17.42
N ALA A 50 -4.82 -0.06 16.42
CA ALA A 50 -5.46 -1.37 16.57
C ALA A 50 -4.74 -2.27 17.60
N LYS A 51 -3.42 -2.13 17.74
CA LYS A 51 -2.61 -2.75 18.80
C LYS A 51 -2.79 -2.12 20.19
N GLY A 52 -3.50 -1.02 20.31
CA GLY A 52 -3.61 -0.24 21.53
C GLY A 52 -2.34 0.53 21.92
N LYS A 53 -1.35 0.66 21.02
CA LYS A 53 -0.06 1.33 21.29
C LYS A 53 -0.11 2.84 21.05
N LEU A 54 -0.98 3.32 20.16
CA LEU A 54 -1.20 4.73 19.90
C LEU A 54 -2.66 5.14 20.16
N PRO A 55 -2.93 6.33 20.74
CA PRO A 55 -4.26 6.91 20.74
C PRO A 55 -4.65 7.39 19.34
N ALA A 56 -5.91 7.86 19.16
CA ALA A 56 -6.41 8.32 17.87
C ALA A 56 -5.74 9.62 17.38
N ALA A 57 -5.42 10.55 18.29
CA ALA A 57 -4.97 11.90 17.92
C ALA A 57 -3.69 11.92 17.05
N PRO A 58 -2.63 11.13 17.30
CA PRO A 58 -1.44 11.06 16.45
C PRO A 58 -1.65 10.45 15.06
N ILE A 59 -2.84 9.92 14.77
CA ILE A 59 -3.16 9.32 13.47
C ILE A 59 -3.65 10.41 12.51
N SER A 60 -4.36 11.43 12.98
CA SER A 60 -4.79 12.56 12.15
C SER A 60 -3.56 13.33 11.62
N ILE A 61 -3.58 13.67 10.33
CA ILE A 61 -2.55 14.48 9.68
C ILE A 61 -3.08 15.89 9.43
N HIS A 62 -4.25 15.97 8.80
CA HIS A 62 -4.97 17.21 8.58
C HIS A 62 -6.34 17.10 9.23
N ASP A 63 -6.70 18.11 10.02
CA ASP A 63 -8.07 18.31 10.46
C ASP A 63 -8.84 19.12 9.39
N GLU A 64 -10.16 19.17 9.49
CA GLU A 64 -10.99 19.94 8.55
C GLU A 64 -10.55 21.42 8.48
N SER A 65 -10.15 22.02 9.62
CA SER A 65 -9.66 23.39 9.65
C SER A 65 -8.39 23.64 8.84
N TRP A 66 -7.54 22.63 8.65
CA TRP A 66 -6.37 22.73 7.80
C TRP A 66 -6.74 23.02 6.33
N TYR A 67 -7.85 22.44 5.86
CA TYR A 67 -8.40 22.66 4.52
C TYR A 67 -9.07 24.03 4.42
N ASP A 68 -9.89 24.39 5.41
CA ASP A 68 -10.53 25.71 5.51
C ASP A 68 -9.50 26.85 5.49
N ASP A 69 -8.44 26.74 6.30
CA ASP A 69 -7.36 27.73 6.38
C ASP A 69 -6.58 27.90 5.06
N ARG A 70 -6.75 26.95 4.12
CA ARG A 70 -6.14 26.94 2.79
C ARG A 70 -7.14 27.19 1.67
N ASP A 71 -8.38 27.58 1.98
CA ASP A 71 -9.45 27.75 0.99
C ASP A 71 -9.62 26.49 0.11
N ILE A 72 -9.46 25.29 0.66
CA ILE A 72 -9.71 24.02 -0.04
C ILE A 72 -11.08 23.50 0.41
N ASN A 73 -11.99 23.26 -0.52
CA ASN A 73 -13.32 22.73 -0.21
C ASN A 73 -13.25 21.21 -0.01
N LEU A 74 -13.30 20.74 1.23
CA LEU A 74 -13.33 19.31 1.56
C LEU A 74 -14.77 18.85 1.78
N GLU A 75 -15.23 17.90 0.97
CA GLU A 75 -16.53 17.26 1.09
C GLU A 75 -16.37 15.82 1.58
N LEU A 76 -16.56 15.62 2.89
CA LEU A 76 -16.58 14.31 3.53
C LEU A 76 -17.89 13.57 3.25
N ASN A 77 -17.91 12.24 3.43
CA ASN A 77 -19.08 11.39 3.16
C ASN A 77 -19.72 11.62 1.77
N THR A 78 -18.90 11.93 0.77
CA THR A 78 -19.32 12.32 -0.56
C THR A 78 -18.78 11.33 -1.59
N LEU A 79 -19.54 10.26 -1.81
CA LEU A 79 -19.26 9.29 -2.86
C LEU A 79 -19.55 9.88 -4.25
N VAL A 80 -18.54 9.89 -5.11
CA VAL A 80 -18.70 10.14 -6.55
C VAL A 80 -19.25 8.89 -7.23
N VAL A 81 -20.31 9.04 -8.02
CA VAL A 81 -21.00 7.92 -8.68
C VAL A 81 -20.93 7.97 -10.20
N ASP A 82 -20.68 9.13 -10.79
CA ASP A 82 -20.51 9.29 -12.23
C ASP A 82 -19.51 10.40 -12.58
N ILE A 83 -18.81 10.22 -13.70
CA ILE A 83 -17.83 11.20 -14.24
C ILE A 83 -18.13 11.40 -15.72
N ASP A 84 -18.59 12.60 -16.09
CA ASP A 84 -18.66 13.03 -17.48
C ASP A 84 -17.35 13.71 -17.89
N VAL A 85 -16.45 12.92 -18.48
CA VAL A 85 -15.14 13.39 -18.97
C VAL A 85 -15.29 14.41 -20.11
N THR A 86 -16.36 14.35 -20.91
CA THR A 86 -16.53 15.26 -22.07
C THR A 86 -17.21 16.57 -21.67
N GLY A 87 -18.17 16.50 -20.75
CA GLY A 87 -18.87 17.65 -20.19
C GLY A 87 -18.13 18.30 -19.03
N HIS A 88 -17.04 17.70 -18.55
CA HIS A 88 -16.23 18.15 -17.42
C HIS A 88 -17.03 18.28 -16.11
N THR A 89 -17.85 17.27 -15.82
CA THR A 89 -18.68 17.23 -14.60
C THR A 89 -18.55 15.93 -13.83
N ILE A 90 -18.87 15.99 -12.54
CA ILE A 90 -18.96 14.86 -11.62
C ILE A 90 -20.33 14.86 -10.96
N GLU A 91 -20.95 13.69 -10.79
CA GLU A 91 -22.17 13.50 -10.01
C GLU A 91 -21.87 12.72 -8.72
N THR A 92 -22.45 13.15 -7.60
CA THR A 92 -22.34 12.46 -6.31
C THR A 92 -23.59 11.64 -5.99
N HIS A 93 -23.47 10.72 -5.04
CA HIS A 93 -24.61 9.91 -4.57
C HIS A 93 -25.76 10.73 -3.94
N HIS A 94 -25.54 12.01 -3.64
CA HIS A 94 -26.56 12.96 -3.19
C HIS A 94 -27.24 13.72 -4.34
N GLY A 95 -26.76 13.55 -5.57
CA GLY A 95 -27.25 14.24 -6.77
C GLY A 95 -26.64 15.62 -6.99
N ASP A 96 -25.59 15.98 -6.25
CA ASP A 96 -24.84 17.21 -6.46
C ASP A 96 -23.93 17.07 -7.68
N THR A 97 -23.70 18.18 -8.38
CA THR A 97 -22.85 18.23 -9.57
C THR A 97 -21.69 19.20 -9.37
N TYR A 98 -20.48 18.78 -9.74
CA TYR A 98 -19.27 19.59 -9.65
C TYR A 98 -18.63 19.75 -11.03
N ASP A 99 -18.43 20.98 -11.46
CA ASP A 99 -17.68 21.33 -12.67
C ASP A 99 -16.17 21.39 -12.39
N TRP A 100 -15.35 20.96 -13.35
CA TRP A 100 -13.89 20.98 -13.22
C TRP A 100 -13.19 21.41 -14.52
N ASP A 101 -12.04 22.08 -14.40
CA ASP A 101 -11.14 22.27 -15.54
C ASP A 101 -10.11 21.14 -15.61
N LYS A 102 -9.68 20.62 -14.45
CA LYS A 102 -8.81 19.45 -14.32
C LYS A 102 -9.30 18.53 -13.21
N LEU A 103 -9.22 17.22 -13.43
CA LEU A 103 -9.65 16.18 -12.51
C LEU A 103 -8.47 15.31 -12.08
N LEU A 104 -8.35 15.05 -10.78
CA LEU A 104 -7.46 14.03 -10.22
C LEU A 104 -8.28 12.87 -9.62
N VAL A 105 -8.04 11.66 -10.09
CA VAL A 105 -8.60 10.44 -9.49
C VAL A 105 -7.58 9.80 -8.56
N ALA A 106 -7.85 9.85 -7.26
CA ALA A 106 -6.99 9.34 -6.18
C ALA A 106 -7.76 8.39 -5.23
N THR A 107 -8.70 7.62 -5.79
CA THR A 107 -9.65 6.77 -5.05
C THR A 107 -9.05 5.50 -4.43
N GLY A 108 -7.79 5.19 -4.73
CA GLY A 108 -7.07 4.05 -4.16
C GLY A 108 -7.74 2.70 -4.46
N GLY A 109 -7.89 1.87 -3.44
CA GLY A 109 -8.54 0.58 -3.53
C GLY A 109 -9.30 0.22 -2.26
N THR A 110 -9.93 -0.95 -2.29
CA THR A 110 -10.72 -1.52 -1.20
C THR A 110 -10.29 -2.98 -0.97
N PRO A 111 -10.29 -3.49 0.28
CA PRO A 111 -10.00 -4.89 0.55
C PRO A 111 -10.78 -5.86 -0.34
N THR A 112 -10.06 -6.78 -0.97
CA THR A 112 -10.68 -7.86 -1.73
C THR A 112 -11.47 -8.76 -0.78
N GLN A 113 -12.77 -8.89 -1.03
CA GLN A 113 -13.65 -9.79 -0.29
C GLN A 113 -13.28 -11.24 -0.56
N LEU A 114 -13.24 -12.07 0.48
CA LEU A 114 -13.02 -13.51 0.33
C LEU A 114 -14.32 -14.19 -0.12
N PRO A 115 -14.37 -14.83 -1.30
CA PRO A 115 -15.61 -15.37 -1.86
C PRO A 115 -15.92 -16.76 -1.29
N VAL A 116 -16.20 -16.82 0.01
CA VAL A 116 -16.55 -18.05 0.74
C VAL A 116 -17.81 -17.82 1.57
N ASP A 117 -18.48 -18.91 1.94
CA ASP A 117 -19.68 -18.84 2.77
C ASP A 117 -19.36 -18.18 4.11
N ASN A 118 -20.28 -17.32 4.56
CA ASN A 118 -20.23 -16.61 5.85
C ASN A 118 -19.06 -15.62 6.00
N ALA A 119 -18.42 -15.15 4.92
CA ALA A 119 -17.30 -14.22 4.98
C ALA A 119 -17.65 -12.77 5.43
N ASP A 120 -18.94 -12.48 5.58
CA ASP A 120 -19.52 -11.19 5.98
C ASP A 120 -20.17 -11.23 7.38
N MET A 121 -19.94 -12.31 8.13
CA MET A 121 -20.52 -12.54 9.46
C MET A 121 -19.77 -11.80 10.57
N ASP A 122 -20.41 -11.68 11.74
CA ASP A 122 -19.85 -10.97 12.89
C ASP A 122 -18.54 -11.65 13.37
N GLY A 123 -17.56 -10.82 13.76
CA GLY A 123 -16.21 -11.26 14.13
C GLY A 123 -15.25 -11.44 12.95
N ILE A 124 -15.70 -11.21 11.70
CA ILE A 124 -14.84 -11.18 10.51
C ILE A 124 -14.53 -9.74 10.13
N HIS A 125 -13.24 -9.44 9.99
CA HIS A 125 -12.73 -8.09 9.80
C HIS A 125 -11.84 -8.00 8.56
N HIS A 126 -11.97 -6.90 7.84
CA HIS A 126 -10.97 -6.42 6.88
C HIS A 126 -10.16 -5.30 7.54
N PHE A 127 -9.02 -4.92 6.95
CA PHE A 127 -8.15 -3.91 7.54
C PHE A 127 -7.61 -2.92 6.51
N TRP A 128 -8.22 -1.74 6.45
CA TRP A 128 -7.88 -0.72 5.47
C TRP A 128 -8.14 0.70 5.93
N THR A 129 -9.29 0.96 6.56
CA THR A 129 -9.72 2.29 7.01
C THR A 129 -9.46 2.48 8.50
N PHE A 130 -9.50 3.73 8.98
CA PHE A 130 -9.42 3.96 10.42
C PHE A 130 -10.63 3.41 11.18
N GLN A 131 -11.80 3.34 10.53
CA GLN A 131 -12.98 2.70 11.10
C GLN A 131 -12.75 1.19 11.32
N ASP A 132 -12.16 0.50 10.34
CA ASP A 132 -11.78 -0.92 10.49
C ASP A 132 -10.85 -1.11 11.70
N ALA A 133 -9.88 -0.21 11.89
CA ALA A 133 -8.94 -0.29 13.01
C ALA A 133 -9.62 -0.13 14.38
N ARG A 134 -10.69 0.67 14.48
CA ARG A 134 -11.50 0.80 15.70
C ARG A 134 -12.30 -0.46 15.98
N GLU A 135 -12.92 -1.01 14.96
CA GLU A 135 -13.70 -2.25 15.07
C GLU A 135 -12.79 -3.41 15.44
N ILE A 136 -11.66 -3.57 14.77
CA ILE A 136 -10.65 -4.58 15.10
C ILE A 136 -10.22 -4.44 16.56
N LYS A 137 -9.84 -3.23 16.99
CA LYS A 137 -9.41 -2.99 18.37
C LYS A 137 -10.48 -3.41 19.37
N SER A 138 -11.73 -3.01 19.15
CA SER A 138 -12.83 -3.32 20.07
C SER A 138 -13.12 -4.81 20.15
N ASN A 139 -13.09 -5.53 19.03
CA ASN A 139 -13.47 -6.95 18.99
C ASN A 139 -12.33 -7.86 19.46
N ILE A 140 -11.08 -7.54 19.11
CA ILE A 140 -9.94 -8.37 19.46
C ILE A 140 -9.62 -8.34 20.97
N GLU A 141 -9.94 -7.25 21.67
CA GLU A 141 -9.77 -7.14 23.13
C GLU A 141 -10.61 -8.18 23.90
N SER A 142 -11.69 -8.68 23.30
CA SER A 142 -12.55 -9.74 23.85
C SER A 142 -12.33 -11.12 23.26
N ALA A 143 -11.49 -11.26 22.23
CA ALA A 143 -11.29 -12.51 21.51
C ALA A 143 -10.45 -13.51 22.30
N HIS A 144 -10.74 -14.80 22.13
CA HIS A 144 -9.97 -15.89 22.72
C HIS A 144 -9.05 -16.58 21.71
N SER A 145 -9.46 -16.62 20.44
CA SER A 145 -8.79 -17.33 19.36
C SER A 145 -8.96 -16.60 18.04
N SER A 146 -7.94 -16.61 17.20
CA SER A 146 -7.97 -15.84 15.97
C SER A 146 -7.46 -16.60 14.76
N VAL A 147 -8.04 -16.25 13.61
CA VAL A 147 -7.58 -16.69 12.31
C VAL A 147 -7.26 -15.48 11.46
N VAL A 148 -6.04 -15.40 10.95
CA VAL A 148 -5.64 -14.40 9.96
C VAL A 148 -5.47 -15.07 8.62
N VAL A 149 -6.05 -14.50 7.56
CA VAL A 149 -6.04 -15.07 6.20
C VAL A 149 -5.36 -14.11 5.24
N GLY A 150 -4.27 -14.56 4.62
CA GLY A 150 -3.61 -13.85 3.52
C GLY A 150 -2.18 -13.41 3.84
N ALA A 151 -1.21 -13.96 3.11
CA ALA A 151 0.23 -13.86 3.41
C ALA A 151 0.92 -12.58 2.90
N GLY A 152 0.22 -11.44 2.97
CA GLY A 152 0.67 -10.12 2.48
C GLY A 152 1.10 -9.16 3.59
N LEU A 153 1.31 -7.89 3.23
CA LEU A 153 1.70 -6.83 4.17
C LEU A 153 0.58 -6.50 5.17
N LEU A 154 -0.68 -6.43 4.72
CA LEU A 154 -1.82 -6.25 5.63
C LEU A 154 -2.07 -7.47 6.53
N GLY A 155 -1.83 -8.67 6.02
CA GLY A 155 -1.96 -9.89 6.81
C GLY A 155 -0.94 -9.97 7.95
N ILE A 156 0.30 -9.54 7.72
CA ILE A 156 1.29 -9.49 8.82
C ILE A 156 0.97 -8.38 9.82
N ASP A 157 0.36 -7.28 9.38
CA ASP A 157 -0.14 -6.23 10.28
C ASP A 157 -1.26 -6.79 11.19
N LEU A 158 -2.22 -7.56 10.64
CA LEU A 158 -3.27 -8.27 11.40
C LEU A 158 -2.72 -9.33 12.35
N ALA A 159 -1.76 -10.13 11.90
CA ALA A 159 -1.06 -11.10 12.75
C ALA A 159 -0.33 -10.40 13.91
N ALA A 160 0.28 -9.23 13.67
CA ALA A 160 0.91 -8.44 14.71
C ALA A 160 -0.10 -7.77 15.66
N ILE A 161 -1.30 -7.41 15.18
CA ILE A 161 -2.40 -6.94 16.03
C ILE A 161 -2.85 -8.05 16.97
N THR A 162 -3.06 -9.27 16.44
CA THR A 162 -3.35 -10.48 17.23
C THR A 162 -2.31 -10.72 18.32
N ALA A 163 -1.04 -10.76 17.94
CA ALA A 163 0.08 -10.94 18.86
C ALA A 163 0.12 -9.88 19.97
N ALA A 164 -0.16 -8.61 19.64
CA ALA A 164 -0.13 -7.52 20.63
C ALA A 164 -1.19 -7.65 21.72
N GLN A 165 -2.28 -8.39 21.45
CA GLN A 165 -3.39 -8.62 22.36
C GLN A 165 -3.24 -9.94 23.14
N ASN A 166 -2.18 -10.70 22.91
CA ASN A 166 -1.94 -12.03 23.48
C ASN A 166 -3.05 -13.05 23.15
N VAL A 167 -3.71 -12.88 22.00
CA VAL A 167 -4.70 -13.83 21.48
C VAL A 167 -3.97 -14.96 20.74
N GLU A 168 -4.39 -16.21 20.94
CA GLU A 168 -3.84 -17.34 20.18
C GLU A 168 -4.27 -17.21 18.71
N GLY A 169 -3.32 -17.27 17.78
CA GLY A 169 -3.58 -17.01 16.37
C GLY A 169 -3.10 -18.11 15.44
N LYS A 170 -3.92 -18.44 14.44
CA LYS A 170 -3.51 -19.20 13.25
C LYS A 170 -3.42 -18.23 12.07
N TYR A 171 -2.26 -18.16 11.42
CA TYR A 171 -2.06 -17.30 10.26
C TYR A 171 -1.96 -18.14 8.98
N LEU A 172 -3.09 -18.26 8.27
CA LEU A 172 -3.26 -19.14 7.13
C LEU A 172 -2.71 -18.49 5.86
N MET A 173 -1.83 -19.23 5.19
CA MET A 173 -1.11 -18.82 4.00
C MET A 173 -1.26 -19.88 2.91
N ARG A 174 -1.77 -19.50 1.73
CA ARG A 174 -1.81 -20.41 0.57
C ARG A 174 -0.42 -20.85 0.09
N GLY A 175 0.61 -20.08 0.47
CA GLY A 175 2.01 -20.38 0.18
C GLY A 175 2.68 -21.21 1.26
N ASP A 176 3.93 -21.55 0.98
CA ASP A 176 4.87 -22.19 1.88
C ASP A 176 5.56 -21.20 2.84
N ARG A 177 5.37 -19.89 2.65
CA ARG A 177 5.92 -18.83 3.50
C ARG A 177 5.20 -17.50 3.35
N TRP A 178 5.45 -16.60 4.30
CA TRP A 178 5.02 -15.21 4.21
C TRP A 178 5.77 -14.49 3.09
N TRP A 179 5.05 -13.69 2.30
CA TRP A 179 5.61 -12.88 1.22
C TRP A 179 6.56 -13.63 0.26
N ARG A 180 6.16 -14.86 -0.13
CA ARG A 180 6.97 -15.84 -0.87
C ARG A 180 7.65 -15.35 -2.15
N TYR A 181 7.17 -14.28 -2.76
CA TYR A 181 7.74 -13.71 -3.99
C TYR A 181 8.92 -12.77 -3.72
N ALA A 182 9.00 -12.19 -2.52
CA ALA A 182 10.10 -11.30 -2.11
C ALA A 182 11.10 -12.01 -1.18
N LEU A 183 10.63 -12.96 -0.37
CA LEU A 183 11.46 -13.67 0.60
C LEU A 183 11.85 -15.07 0.13
N SER A 184 13.05 -15.51 0.49
CA SER A 184 13.39 -16.93 0.53
C SER A 184 12.89 -17.58 1.83
N GLU A 185 12.97 -18.90 1.93
CA GLU A 185 12.65 -19.62 3.16
C GLU A 185 13.49 -19.10 4.35
N GLN A 186 14.78 -18.84 4.12
CA GLN A 186 15.68 -18.33 5.15
C GLN A 186 15.28 -16.93 5.66
N GLY A 187 14.86 -16.02 4.77
CA GLY A 187 14.39 -14.69 5.20
C GLY A 187 13.02 -14.75 5.87
N ALA A 188 12.13 -15.61 5.38
CA ALA A 188 10.78 -15.76 5.95
C ALA A 188 10.78 -16.43 7.33
N SER A 189 11.69 -17.39 7.58
CA SER A 189 11.75 -18.07 8.88
C SER A 189 11.99 -17.11 10.04
N ILE A 190 12.77 -16.04 9.84
CA ILE A 190 12.98 -14.99 10.86
C ILE A 190 11.65 -14.35 11.29
N ILE A 191 10.75 -14.11 10.33
CA ILE A 191 9.42 -13.56 10.60
C ILE A 191 8.52 -14.61 11.25
N HIS A 192 8.56 -15.85 10.77
CA HIS A 192 7.76 -16.95 11.29
C HIS A 192 8.09 -17.30 12.73
N ASP A 193 9.37 -17.38 13.07
CA ASP A 193 9.84 -17.64 14.43
C ASP A 193 9.37 -16.51 15.36
N ALA A 194 9.50 -15.26 14.93
CA ALA A 194 9.03 -14.10 15.69
C ALA A 194 7.51 -14.06 15.90
N LEU A 195 6.71 -14.62 14.98
CA LEU A 195 5.27 -14.79 15.15
C LEU A 195 4.95 -15.92 16.15
N CYS A 196 5.62 -17.06 16.03
CA CYS A 196 5.44 -18.21 16.93
C CYS A 196 5.77 -17.85 18.39
N GLU A 197 6.83 -17.06 18.62
CA GLU A 197 7.18 -16.52 19.94
C GLU A 197 6.08 -15.65 20.56
N ARG A 198 5.14 -15.16 19.74
CA ARG A 198 4.02 -14.30 20.12
C ARG A 198 2.66 -15.01 20.01
N ASN A 199 2.65 -16.35 20.04
CA ASN A 199 1.46 -17.21 19.95
C ASN A 199 0.67 -17.08 18.65
N VAL A 200 1.32 -16.66 17.56
CA VAL A 200 0.73 -16.65 16.22
C VAL A 200 1.44 -17.68 15.37
N GLU A 201 0.77 -18.78 15.07
CA GLU A 201 1.32 -19.91 14.32
C GLU A 201 1.06 -19.72 12.81
N PRO A 202 2.11 -19.64 11.98
CA PRO A 202 1.96 -19.70 10.53
C PRO A 202 1.44 -21.08 10.09
N VAL A 203 0.35 -21.11 9.34
CA VAL A 203 -0.24 -22.32 8.75
C VAL A 203 -0.06 -22.24 7.24
N PHE A 204 0.85 -23.05 6.71
CA PHE A 204 1.23 -23.03 5.30
C PHE A 204 0.34 -23.92 4.43
N GLN A 205 0.34 -23.63 3.14
CA GLN A 205 -0.45 -24.35 2.13
C GLN A 205 -1.95 -24.46 2.48
N SER A 206 -2.44 -23.49 3.25
CA SER A 206 -3.80 -23.45 3.77
C SER A 206 -4.48 -22.13 3.42
N GLY A 207 -5.80 -22.10 3.59
CA GLY A 207 -6.65 -20.95 3.34
C GLY A 207 -8.01 -21.23 3.97
N VAL A 208 -9.04 -20.52 3.54
CA VAL A 208 -10.39 -20.75 4.02
C VAL A 208 -11.28 -21.15 2.85
N ASP A 209 -12.08 -22.19 3.06
CA ASP A 209 -13.14 -22.67 2.18
C ASP A 209 -14.53 -22.21 2.66
N ARG A 210 -14.73 -22.12 3.98
CA ARG A 210 -15.93 -21.54 4.62
C ARG A 210 -15.66 -21.11 6.07
N PHE A 211 -16.52 -20.28 6.61
CA PHE A 211 -16.59 -20.01 8.05
C PHE A 211 -17.78 -20.71 8.70
N GLU A 212 -17.59 -21.19 9.94
CA GLU A 212 -18.66 -21.71 10.78
C GLU A 212 -19.09 -20.62 11.77
N VAL A 213 -20.40 -20.50 12.00
CA VAL A 213 -21.01 -19.46 12.85
C VAL A 213 -21.96 -20.06 13.86
N ASP A 214 -22.18 -19.34 14.96
CA ASP A 214 -23.19 -19.68 15.96
C ASP A 214 -24.61 -19.21 15.57
N ASP A 215 -25.58 -19.48 16.44
CA ASP A 215 -27.00 -19.10 16.23
C ASP A 215 -27.22 -17.57 16.16
N THR A 216 -26.23 -16.76 16.59
CA THR A 216 -26.28 -15.30 16.53
C THR A 216 -25.61 -14.73 15.28
N GLY A 217 -24.92 -15.57 14.51
CA GLY A 217 -24.15 -15.16 13.33
C GLY A 217 -22.72 -14.74 13.63
N HIS A 218 -22.19 -15.07 14.82
CA HIS A 218 -20.79 -14.80 15.17
C HIS A 218 -19.89 -15.95 14.72
N VAL A 219 -18.72 -15.64 14.16
CA VAL A 219 -17.74 -16.64 13.72
C VAL A 219 -17.24 -17.50 14.88
N THR A 220 -17.14 -18.80 14.64
CA THR A 220 -16.65 -19.78 15.63
C THR A 220 -15.48 -20.59 15.12
N ALA A 221 -15.35 -20.75 13.80
CA ALA A 221 -14.20 -21.40 13.19
C ALA A 221 -14.01 -21.01 11.72
N ALA A 222 -12.78 -21.14 11.24
CA ALA A 222 -12.45 -21.19 9.82
C ALA A 222 -12.12 -22.63 9.41
N VAL A 223 -12.67 -23.07 8.28
CA VAL A 223 -12.40 -24.43 7.75
C VAL A 223 -11.66 -24.31 6.43
N ASP A 224 -10.56 -25.04 6.30
CA ASP A 224 -9.75 -25.05 5.09
C ASP A 224 -10.28 -26.03 4.02
N PRO A 225 -9.74 -25.98 2.79
CA PRO A 225 -10.16 -26.88 1.71
C PRO A 225 -9.88 -28.38 1.96
N ASN A 226 -9.04 -28.73 2.93
CA ASN A 226 -8.77 -30.11 3.33
C ASN A 226 -9.75 -30.61 4.41
N GLY A 227 -10.56 -29.70 4.98
CA GLY A 227 -11.48 -29.98 6.06
C GLY A 227 -10.86 -29.81 7.46
N ASP A 228 -9.64 -29.25 7.56
CA ASP A 228 -9.05 -28.89 8.84
C ASP A 228 -9.78 -27.66 9.39
N GLN A 229 -10.14 -27.74 10.67
CA GLN A 229 -10.89 -26.70 11.38
C GLN A 229 -9.95 -25.94 12.32
N TYR A 230 -10.06 -24.61 12.30
CA TYR A 230 -9.35 -23.70 13.20
C TYR A 230 -10.39 -22.88 13.97
N ASP A 231 -10.48 -23.11 15.28
CA ASP A 231 -11.36 -22.33 16.16
C ASP A 231 -10.94 -20.86 16.16
N ALA A 232 -11.91 -19.96 15.98
CA ALA A 232 -11.69 -18.52 15.93
C ALA A 232 -12.97 -17.76 16.24
N ASP A 233 -12.88 -16.83 17.19
CA ASP A 233 -13.92 -15.84 17.49
C ASP A 233 -13.52 -14.43 17.00
N PHE A 234 -12.34 -14.30 16.37
CA PHE A 234 -11.88 -13.15 15.61
C PHE A 234 -11.21 -13.60 14.31
N VAL A 235 -11.61 -13.06 13.16
CA VAL A 235 -11.00 -13.36 11.87
C VAL A 235 -10.53 -12.07 11.20
N GLY A 236 -9.27 -12.05 10.75
CA GLY A 236 -8.73 -10.97 9.93
C GLY A 236 -8.46 -11.42 8.50
N ILE A 237 -9.09 -10.79 7.51
CA ILE A 237 -8.93 -11.11 6.08
C ILE A 237 -8.11 -10.02 5.38
N ALA A 238 -7.00 -10.44 4.74
CA ALA A 238 -6.10 -9.56 4.00
C ALA A 238 -5.53 -10.27 2.76
N ILE A 239 -6.40 -10.51 1.77
CA ILE A 239 -6.06 -11.29 0.56
C ILE A 239 -5.72 -10.44 -0.68
N GLY A 240 -5.69 -9.11 -0.54
CA GLY A 240 -5.41 -8.18 -1.62
C GLY A 240 -6.31 -6.95 -1.57
N LEU A 241 -6.16 -6.09 -2.56
CA LEU A 241 -7.02 -4.94 -2.81
C LEU A 241 -7.60 -5.04 -4.21
N ASN A 242 -8.84 -4.57 -4.36
CA ASN A 242 -9.44 -4.23 -5.65
C ASN A 242 -9.32 -2.72 -5.83
N PHE A 243 -8.81 -2.26 -6.98
CA PHE A 243 -8.72 -0.83 -7.25
C PHE A 243 -10.07 -0.24 -7.64
N ASN A 244 -10.39 0.92 -7.04
CA ASN A 244 -11.70 1.58 -7.13
C ASN A 244 -11.84 2.31 -8.49
N THR A 245 -11.96 1.52 -9.55
CA THR A 245 -12.01 1.94 -10.97
C THR A 245 -13.41 1.84 -11.57
N GLU A 246 -14.41 1.42 -10.79
CA GLU A 246 -15.81 1.25 -11.19
C GLU A 246 -16.41 2.53 -11.76
N ILE A 247 -16.10 3.69 -11.17
CA ILE A 247 -16.56 5.02 -11.62
C ILE A 247 -16.03 5.41 -13.00
N LEU A 248 -15.03 4.68 -13.52
CA LEU A 248 -14.41 4.94 -14.83
C LEU A 248 -14.85 3.97 -15.92
N GLN A 249 -15.62 2.92 -15.60
CA GLN A 249 -15.95 1.84 -16.55
C GLN A 249 -16.67 2.30 -17.83
N ASN A 250 -17.44 3.39 -17.75
CA ASN A 250 -18.18 3.96 -18.88
C ASN A 250 -17.54 5.24 -19.44
N THR A 251 -16.28 5.52 -19.07
CA THR A 251 -15.52 6.68 -19.50
C THR A 251 -14.48 6.28 -20.56
N PRO A 252 -13.90 7.23 -21.31
CA PRO A 252 -12.79 6.93 -22.23
C PRO A 252 -11.44 6.68 -21.52
N ILE A 253 -11.38 6.71 -20.18
CA ILE A 253 -10.13 6.59 -19.43
C ILE A 253 -9.62 5.14 -19.45
N GLU A 254 -8.37 4.95 -19.88
CA GLU A 254 -7.76 3.62 -19.99
C GLU A 254 -7.42 3.03 -18.62
N CYS A 255 -8.00 1.86 -18.34
CA CYS A 255 -7.75 1.08 -17.12
C CYS A 255 -7.23 -0.33 -17.46
N ASP A 256 -6.21 -0.79 -16.75
CA ASP A 256 -5.64 -2.15 -16.82
C ASP A 256 -5.15 -2.53 -15.42
N ASP A 257 -6.08 -3.05 -14.59
CA ASP A 257 -5.86 -3.37 -13.17
C ASP A 257 -5.31 -2.13 -12.41
N GLY A 258 -5.99 -1.00 -12.59
CA GLY A 258 -5.56 0.35 -12.21
C GLY A 258 -5.66 1.34 -13.38
N ILE A 259 -5.56 2.64 -13.10
CA ILE A 259 -5.62 3.71 -14.11
C ILE A 259 -4.26 3.86 -14.77
N ILE A 260 -4.21 3.80 -16.10
CA ILE A 260 -2.96 3.95 -16.85
C ILE A 260 -2.59 5.43 -16.90
N VAL A 261 -1.38 5.76 -16.47
CA VAL A 261 -0.82 7.12 -16.54
C VAL A 261 0.58 7.14 -17.13
N ASP A 262 0.94 8.27 -17.74
CA ASP A 262 2.30 8.56 -18.17
C ASP A 262 3.23 8.91 -16.98
N GLU A 263 4.49 9.28 -17.24
CA GLU A 263 5.41 9.70 -16.19
C GLU A 263 5.05 11.05 -15.54
N TYR A 264 4.05 11.77 -16.03
CA TYR A 264 3.55 13.04 -15.49
C TYR A 264 2.22 12.87 -14.75
N MET A 265 1.81 11.61 -14.50
CA MET A 265 0.55 11.22 -13.86
C MET A 265 -0.71 11.57 -14.66
N GLN A 266 -0.56 11.93 -15.94
CA GLN A 266 -1.69 12.20 -16.84
C GLN A 266 -2.22 10.89 -17.43
N THR A 267 -3.54 10.77 -17.54
CA THR A 267 -4.18 9.65 -18.24
C THR A 267 -4.11 9.82 -19.77
N ASN A 268 -4.85 9.01 -20.53
CA ASN A 268 -5.05 9.23 -21.96
C ASN A 268 -5.95 10.44 -22.30
N HIS A 269 -6.43 11.18 -21.30
CA HIS A 269 -7.19 12.42 -21.45
C HIS A 269 -6.44 13.61 -20.84
N GLU A 270 -6.35 14.74 -21.58
CA GLU A 270 -5.47 15.86 -21.22
C GLU A 270 -5.83 16.59 -19.92
N ASP A 271 -7.09 16.46 -19.50
CA ASP A 271 -7.63 17.09 -18.29
C ASP A 271 -7.79 16.13 -17.11
N VAL A 272 -7.49 14.84 -17.28
CA VAL A 272 -7.67 13.82 -16.24
C VAL A 272 -6.33 13.22 -15.85
N PHE A 273 -6.05 13.25 -14.55
CA PHE A 273 -4.86 12.73 -13.90
C PHE A 273 -5.26 11.64 -12.90
N ALA A 274 -4.33 10.79 -12.52
CA ALA A 274 -4.52 9.84 -11.43
C ALA A 274 -3.26 9.69 -10.58
N ALA A 275 -3.43 9.45 -9.28
CA ALA A 275 -2.32 9.32 -8.34
C ALA A 275 -2.63 8.33 -7.21
N GLY A 276 -1.58 7.75 -6.63
CA GLY A 276 -1.67 6.79 -5.54
C GLY A 276 -1.75 5.34 -6.01
N ASP A 277 -2.17 4.46 -5.11
CA ASP A 277 -2.19 3.01 -5.28
C ASP A 277 -2.95 2.56 -6.54
N ILE A 278 -3.94 3.33 -6.97
CA ILE A 278 -4.77 3.06 -8.16
C ILE A 278 -4.01 3.15 -9.48
N THR A 279 -2.82 3.75 -9.51
CA THR A 279 -2.11 4.04 -10.76
C THR A 279 -1.30 2.86 -11.27
N ARG A 280 -1.33 2.70 -12.59
CA ARG A 280 -0.35 1.94 -13.37
C ARG A 280 0.51 2.92 -14.14
N PHE A 281 1.51 3.46 -13.45
CA PHE A 281 2.37 4.53 -13.92
C PHE A 281 3.57 4.02 -14.72
N TYR A 282 4.15 4.87 -15.56
CA TYR A 282 5.44 4.59 -16.19
C TYR A 282 6.58 4.78 -15.19
N ASP A 283 7.17 3.68 -14.74
CA ASP A 283 8.30 3.70 -13.81
C ASP A 283 9.59 3.98 -14.60
N ARG A 284 10.10 5.21 -14.48
CA ARG A 284 11.31 5.63 -15.20
C ARG A 284 12.57 4.88 -14.75
N ILE A 285 12.60 4.33 -13.54
CA ILE A 285 13.76 3.57 -13.05
C ILE A 285 13.76 2.19 -13.72
N LEU A 286 12.59 1.55 -13.84
CA LEU A 286 12.46 0.27 -14.54
C LEU A 286 12.41 0.39 -16.06
N GLY A 287 11.97 1.53 -16.60
CA GLY A 287 11.72 1.73 -18.03
C GLY A 287 10.47 1.01 -18.55
N GLU A 288 9.53 0.68 -17.67
CA GLU A 288 8.28 0.00 -18.00
C GLU A 288 7.15 0.44 -17.07
N ARG A 289 5.91 0.03 -17.36
CA ARG A 289 4.78 0.32 -16.47
C ARG A 289 4.86 -0.52 -15.20
N GLY A 290 4.77 0.15 -14.06
CA GLY A 290 4.79 -0.46 -12.74
C GLY A 290 3.53 -0.12 -11.95
N ARG A 291 3.45 -0.69 -10.75
CA ARG A 291 2.48 -0.33 -9.71
C ARG A 291 3.18 -0.36 -8.36
N ASN A 292 2.74 0.47 -7.44
CA ASN A 292 3.30 0.50 -6.10
C ASN A 292 2.29 1.04 -5.09
N GLY A 293 2.04 0.29 -4.01
CA GLY A 293 1.12 0.67 -2.93
C GLY A 293 1.80 1.24 -1.69
N ALA A 294 2.91 1.97 -1.84
CA ALA A 294 3.62 2.56 -0.71
C ALA A 294 3.20 4.03 -0.51
N TRP A 295 2.92 4.38 0.75
CA TRP A 295 2.54 5.74 1.17
C TRP A 295 3.43 6.85 0.59
N GLY A 296 4.75 6.67 0.66
CA GLY A 296 5.70 7.67 0.12
C GLY A 296 5.57 7.82 -1.41
N SER A 297 5.32 6.72 -2.13
CA SER A 297 5.07 6.78 -3.58
C SER A 297 3.77 7.53 -3.86
N ALA A 298 2.69 7.18 -3.17
CA ALA A 298 1.39 7.81 -3.35
C ALA A 298 1.41 9.31 -3.04
N LYS A 299 2.11 9.71 -1.97
CA LYS A 299 2.34 11.12 -1.62
C LYS A 299 2.99 11.88 -2.78
N GLU A 300 4.10 11.35 -3.28
CA GLU A 300 4.88 12.00 -4.34
C GLU A 300 4.13 12.02 -5.68
N GLN A 301 3.40 10.95 -6.01
CA GLN A 301 2.52 10.95 -7.19
C GLN A 301 1.46 12.05 -7.11
N GLY A 302 0.84 12.26 -5.94
CA GLY A 302 -0.13 13.34 -5.74
C GLY A 302 0.46 14.72 -6.01
N ALA A 303 1.61 15.02 -5.41
CA ALA A 303 2.31 16.29 -5.61
C ALA A 303 2.76 16.48 -7.07
N ILE A 304 3.27 15.44 -7.72
CA ILE A 304 3.66 15.49 -9.13
C ILE A 304 2.46 15.67 -10.06
N ALA A 305 1.34 14.99 -9.79
CA ALA A 305 0.11 15.16 -10.56
C ALA A 305 -0.36 16.63 -10.47
N ALA A 306 -0.41 17.22 -9.28
CA ALA A 306 -0.79 18.62 -9.08
C ALA A 306 0.08 19.60 -9.89
N LYS A 307 1.41 19.46 -9.85
CA LYS A 307 2.32 20.29 -10.67
C LYS A 307 2.02 20.16 -12.16
N ASN A 308 1.78 18.94 -12.64
CA ASN A 308 1.47 18.68 -14.05
C ASN A 308 0.03 19.05 -14.46
N MET A 309 -0.90 19.17 -13.51
CA MET A 309 -2.23 19.73 -13.74
C MET A 309 -2.17 21.24 -14.00
N VAL A 310 -1.26 21.96 -13.32
CA VAL A 310 -0.99 23.40 -13.53
C VAL A 310 -0.19 23.64 -14.81
N GLU A 311 0.95 22.95 -14.96
CA GLU A 311 1.80 23.01 -16.13
C GLU A 311 2.22 21.59 -16.52
N TYR A 312 1.57 21.05 -17.56
CA TYR A 312 1.86 19.70 -18.04
C TYR A 312 3.33 19.59 -18.49
N ASN A 313 3.96 18.45 -18.16
CA ASN A 313 5.38 18.16 -18.42
C ASN A 313 6.35 19.09 -17.65
N SER A 314 5.93 19.58 -16.48
CA SER A 314 6.79 20.36 -15.58
C SER A 314 7.79 19.47 -14.83
N GLU A 315 7.32 18.37 -14.26
CA GLU A 315 8.14 17.45 -13.46
C GLU A 315 7.72 15.99 -13.65
N PRO A 316 8.62 15.09 -14.10
CA PRO A 316 8.30 13.67 -14.21
C PRO A 316 8.40 12.95 -12.86
N PHE A 317 7.54 11.97 -12.64
CA PHE A 317 7.59 11.06 -11.50
C PHE A 317 8.79 10.11 -11.61
N GLU A 318 9.67 10.14 -10.62
CA GLU A 318 10.78 9.19 -10.45
C GLU A 318 11.01 8.91 -8.96
N TRP A 319 10.57 7.74 -8.49
CA TRP A 319 10.60 7.41 -7.06
C TRP A 319 11.06 5.98 -6.80
N VAL A 320 11.86 5.78 -5.74
CA VAL A 320 12.16 4.44 -5.23
C VAL A 320 11.35 4.22 -3.96
N SER A 321 10.26 3.49 -4.10
CA SER A 321 9.35 3.22 -2.99
C SER A 321 10.01 2.45 -1.87
N THR A 322 9.54 2.69 -0.66
CA THR A 322 9.95 1.97 0.54
C THR A 322 8.74 1.62 1.39
N TYR A 323 8.77 0.45 2.00
CA TYR A 323 7.80 0.01 2.99
C TYR A 323 8.54 -0.59 4.18
N SER A 324 8.10 -0.27 5.39
CA SER A 324 8.72 -0.75 6.64
C SER A 324 7.71 -1.39 7.57
N ILE A 325 8.17 -2.38 8.32
CA ILE A 325 7.43 -3.03 9.40
C ILE A 325 8.24 -2.90 10.68
N THR A 326 7.56 -2.54 11.77
CA THR A 326 8.14 -2.30 13.10
C THR A 326 7.52 -3.19 14.17
N HIS A 327 7.04 -4.37 13.77
CA HIS A 327 6.24 -5.26 14.63
C HIS A 327 7.09 -6.17 15.51
N PHE A 328 8.31 -6.42 15.08
CA PHE A 328 9.27 -7.31 15.70
C PHE A 328 10.39 -6.52 16.35
N ASP A 329 11.21 -7.21 17.14
CA ASP A 329 12.37 -6.61 17.82
C ASP A 329 13.54 -6.31 16.87
N PHE A 330 13.38 -6.66 15.59
CA PHE A 330 14.24 -6.28 14.48
C PHE A 330 13.44 -5.45 13.47
N PRO A 331 14.07 -4.49 12.80
CA PRO A 331 13.41 -3.72 11.78
C PRO A 331 13.34 -4.50 10.46
N PHE A 332 12.33 -4.19 9.66
CA PHE A 332 12.13 -4.75 8.33
C PHE A 332 11.91 -3.61 7.34
N LEU A 333 12.52 -3.70 6.17
CA LEU A 333 12.33 -2.76 5.07
C LEU A 333 12.31 -3.51 3.74
N SER A 334 11.37 -3.17 2.89
CA SER A 334 11.47 -3.43 1.45
C SER A 334 11.57 -2.14 0.67
N PHE A 335 12.25 -2.19 -0.47
CA PHE A 335 12.38 -1.05 -1.36
C PHE A 335 12.28 -1.46 -2.82
N GLY A 336 11.85 -0.52 -3.67
CA GLY A 336 11.64 -0.76 -5.10
C GLY A 336 10.61 -1.86 -5.36
N HIS A 337 10.95 -2.74 -6.29
CA HIS A 337 10.16 -3.88 -6.74
C HIS A 337 10.86 -5.21 -6.44
N PRO A 338 10.85 -5.68 -5.18
CA PRO A 338 11.58 -6.87 -4.76
C PRO A 338 11.10 -8.17 -5.43
N THR A 339 9.96 -8.13 -6.12
CA THR A 339 9.33 -9.29 -6.80
C THR A 339 9.53 -9.31 -8.31
N LEU A 340 10.16 -8.29 -8.91
CA LEU A 340 10.29 -8.14 -10.38
C LEU A 340 11.69 -8.48 -10.93
N GLY A 341 12.50 -9.23 -10.19
CA GLY A 341 13.86 -9.61 -10.60
C GLY A 341 13.93 -10.86 -11.48
N ASP A 342 14.84 -10.85 -12.45
CA ASP A 342 15.28 -12.04 -13.21
C ASP A 342 16.41 -12.81 -12.49
N ASP A 343 17.08 -12.16 -11.54
CA ASP A 343 18.15 -12.71 -10.73
C ASP A 343 18.09 -12.14 -9.30
N THR A 344 18.70 -12.82 -8.32
CA THR A 344 18.70 -12.37 -6.93
C THR A 344 20.04 -12.65 -6.24
N ALA A 345 20.36 -11.87 -5.21
CA ALA A 345 21.45 -12.15 -4.29
C ALA A 345 20.91 -12.02 -2.86
N GLU A 346 21.25 -12.97 -2.00
CA GLU A 346 20.86 -12.93 -0.59
C GLU A 346 21.97 -13.41 0.34
N ARG A 347 21.92 -12.93 1.58
CA ARG A 347 22.84 -13.34 2.66
C ARG A 347 22.15 -13.20 4.01
N LYS A 348 22.22 -14.26 4.82
CA LYS A 348 21.95 -14.21 6.26
C LYS A 348 23.24 -13.85 7.01
N HIS A 349 23.18 -12.81 7.83
CA HIS A 349 24.29 -12.30 8.64
C HIS A 349 24.18 -12.75 10.09
N SER A 350 22.95 -12.86 10.62
CA SER A 350 22.66 -13.39 11.95
C SER A 350 21.26 -13.99 11.98
N ASP A 351 20.78 -14.45 13.14
CA ASP A 351 19.43 -15.01 13.28
C ASP A 351 18.31 -13.98 13.07
N THR A 352 18.60 -12.69 13.21
CA THR A 352 17.65 -11.59 12.97
C THR A 352 18.10 -10.64 11.88
N GLU A 353 19.17 -10.98 11.15
CA GLU A 353 19.73 -10.15 10.08
C GLU A 353 19.87 -10.94 8.77
N TRP A 354 19.14 -10.48 7.77
CA TRP A 354 19.11 -11.07 6.44
C TRP A 354 18.82 -10.00 5.41
N ARG A 355 19.42 -10.14 4.23
CA ARG A 355 19.14 -9.24 3.12
C ARG A 355 19.03 -9.97 1.80
N ARG A 356 18.22 -9.40 0.92
CA ARG A 356 18.08 -9.83 -0.46
C ARG A 356 17.92 -8.65 -1.40
N LEU A 357 18.58 -8.75 -2.55
CA LEU A 357 18.42 -7.85 -3.68
C LEU A 357 17.81 -8.61 -4.86
N ALA A 358 16.88 -7.96 -5.54
CA ALA A 358 16.35 -8.38 -6.83
C ALA A 358 17.03 -7.57 -7.93
N PHE A 359 17.49 -8.27 -8.97
CA PHE A 359 18.11 -7.67 -10.14
C PHE A 359 17.27 -7.89 -11.39
N LYS A 360 17.28 -6.92 -12.29
CA LYS A 360 16.75 -7.05 -13.66
C LYS A 360 17.74 -6.42 -14.62
N ASP A 361 18.12 -7.14 -15.66
CA ASP A 361 19.17 -6.70 -16.61
C ASP A 361 20.47 -6.26 -15.90
N GLY A 362 20.81 -6.94 -14.81
CA GLY A 362 21.97 -6.67 -13.98
C GLY A 362 21.92 -5.42 -13.09
N ARG A 363 20.80 -4.69 -13.06
CA ARG A 363 20.56 -3.53 -12.18
C ARG A 363 19.73 -3.94 -10.98
N ILE A 364 19.90 -3.29 -9.83
CA ILE A 364 18.99 -3.48 -8.69
C ILE A 364 17.63 -2.91 -9.06
N VAL A 365 16.56 -3.68 -8.87
CA VAL A 365 15.17 -3.22 -9.05
C VAL A 365 14.39 -3.19 -7.73
N GLY A 366 14.89 -3.88 -6.71
CA GLY A 366 14.34 -3.82 -5.37
C GLY A 366 15.09 -4.72 -4.41
N GLY A 367 14.59 -4.80 -3.18
CA GLY A 367 15.18 -5.68 -2.17
C GLY A 367 14.41 -5.67 -0.87
N VAL A 368 14.84 -6.55 0.03
CA VAL A 368 14.32 -6.70 1.39
C VAL A 368 15.48 -6.77 2.36
N LEU A 369 15.40 -6.00 3.43
CA LEU A 369 16.36 -5.94 4.54
C LEU A 369 15.63 -6.28 5.84
N ILE A 370 16.19 -7.20 6.61
CA ILE A 370 15.76 -7.59 7.94
C ILE A 370 16.97 -7.38 8.86
N GLY A 371 16.80 -6.70 10.00
CA GLY A 371 17.89 -6.41 10.92
C GLY A 371 18.62 -5.11 10.58
N ASP A 372 19.69 -5.16 9.77
CA ASP A 372 20.41 -3.94 9.38
C ASP A 372 19.75 -3.25 8.18
N LEU A 373 19.24 -2.03 8.41
CA LEU A 373 18.65 -1.19 7.35
C LEU A 373 19.63 -0.16 6.79
N SER A 374 20.85 -0.05 7.34
CA SER A 374 21.85 0.95 6.96
C SER A 374 22.19 0.98 5.45
N PRO A 375 22.21 -0.15 4.71
CA PRO A 375 22.58 -0.14 3.29
C PRO A 375 21.50 0.42 2.36
N GLN A 376 20.28 0.65 2.84
CA GLN A 376 19.13 0.99 1.99
C GLN A 376 19.37 2.24 1.12
N SER A 377 20.03 3.26 1.64
CA SER A 377 20.22 4.53 0.93
C SER A 377 21.14 4.34 -0.27
N LYS A 378 22.18 3.51 -0.09
CA LYS A 378 23.16 3.13 -1.11
C LYS A 378 22.51 2.30 -2.21
N TYR A 379 21.65 1.34 -1.86
CA TYR A 379 20.89 0.58 -2.87
C TYR A 379 19.94 1.47 -3.66
N LYS A 380 19.19 2.35 -2.99
CA LYS A 380 18.29 3.31 -3.66
C LYS A 380 19.07 4.30 -4.54
N GLN A 381 20.28 4.70 -4.15
CA GLN A 381 21.18 5.48 -5.00
C GLN A 381 21.52 4.72 -6.28
N LEU A 382 22.01 3.47 -6.17
CA LEU A 382 22.35 2.64 -7.32
C LEU A 382 21.18 2.42 -8.28
N MET A 383 19.96 2.29 -7.74
CA MET A 383 18.73 2.19 -8.52
C MET A 383 18.47 3.46 -9.34
N ARG A 384 18.54 4.64 -8.73
CA ARG A 384 18.37 5.94 -9.43
C ARG A 384 19.45 6.15 -10.49
N GLU A 385 20.68 5.71 -10.20
CA GLU A 385 21.80 5.73 -11.15
C GLU A 385 21.66 4.68 -12.26
N ARG A 386 20.71 3.73 -12.15
CA ARG A 386 20.50 2.60 -13.07
C ARG A 386 21.80 1.80 -13.31
N ARG A 387 22.68 1.72 -12.30
CA ARG A 387 24.02 1.10 -12.41
C ARG A 387 23.90 -0.43 -12.52
N ILE A 388 24.64 -1.02 -13.46
CA ILE A 388 24.77 -2.49 -13.58
C ILE A 388 25.76 -2.96 -12.51
N VAL A 389 25.27 -3.75 -11.55
CA VAL A 389 26.02 -4.15 -10.35
C VAL A 389 25.89 -5.64 -10.00
N SER A 390 25.08 -6.40 -10.74
CA SER A 390 24.83 -7.82 -10.46
C SER A 390 26.09 -8.70 -10.53
N GLY A 391 27.16 -8.28 -11.21
CA GLY A 391 28.45 -8.98 -11.24
C GLY A 391 29.23 -8.89 -9.92
N GLN A 392 28.85 -7.99 -9.01
CA GLN A 392 29.59 -7.68 -7.78
C GLN A 392 28.81 -8.08 -6.52
N ARG A 393 28.09 -9.23 -6.58
CA ARG A 393 27.18 -9.69 -5.51
C ARG A 393 27.84 -9.79 -4.15
N ASP A 394 29.07 -10.29 -4.08
CA ASP A 394 29.77 -10.47 -2.80
C ASP A 394 30.06 -9.13 -2.10
N ILE A 395 30.31 -8.07 -2.89
CA ILE A 395 30.52 -6.71 -2.39
C ILE A 395 29.19 -6.11 -1.94
N LEU A 396 28.16 -6.21 -2.79
CA LEU A 396 26.77 -5.89 -2.44
C LEU A 396 26.24 -6.72 -1.27
N MET A 397 26.96 -7.78 -0.88
CA MET A 397 26.90 -8.74 0.23
C MET A 397 27.44 -8.32 1.61
N LYS A 398 28.32 -7.32 1.69
CA LYS A 398 29.05 -6.98 2.92
C LYS A 398 28.23 -6.19 3.94
N GLU A 399 28.40 -6.44 5.23
CA GLU A 399 27.72 -5.69 6.31
C GLU A 399 28.01 -4.19 6.21
N ASP A 400 29.26 -3.83 6.01
CA ASP A 400 29.77 -2.48 5.83
C ASP A 400 29.79 -2.03 4.36
N PHE A 401 28.87 -2.52 3.52
CA PHE A 401 28.84 -2.22 2.09
C PHE A 401 28.86 -0.71 1.82
N GLU A 402 29.86 -0.24 1.07
CA GLU A 402 29.97 1.11 0.54
C GLU A 402 29.90 1.11 -0.99
N VAL A 403 29.30 2.16 -1.58
CA VAL A 403 29.18 2.28 -3.05
C VAL A 403 30.55 2.34 -3.74
N ASP A 404 31.54 2.92 -3.06
CA ASP A 404 32.92 3.07 -3.53
C ASP A 404 33.68 1.74 -3.59
N ASP A 405 33.20 0.69 -2.92
CA ASP A 405 33.78 -0.66 -3.03
C ASP A 405 33.51 -1.29 -4.40
N LEU A 406 32.51 -0.78 -5.14
CA LEU A 406 32.13 -1.35 -6.43
C LEU A 406 33.08 -0.88 -7.53
N GLU A 407 33.66 -1.83 -8.25
CA GLU A 407 34.46 -1.56 -9.44
C GLU A 407 33.65 -0.73 -10.45
N PRO A 408 34.26 0.30 -11.07
CA PRO A 408 33.64 1.03 -12.18
C PRO A 408 33.27 0.06 -13.29
N MET A 409 32.16 0.30 -14.00
CA MET A 409 31.83 -0.50 -15.19
C MET A 409 33.02 -0.49 -16.14
N GLU A 410 33.51 -1.67 -16.54
CA GLU A 410 34.25 -1.77 -17.79
C GLU A 410 33.33 -1.27 -18.89
N ALA A 411 33.74 -0.22 -19.60
CA ALA A 411 33.02 0.22 -20.78
C ALA A 411 32.91 -0.98 -21.71
N VAL A 412 31.69 -1.43 -21.99
CA VAL A 412 31.45 -2.41 -23.04
C VAL A 412 31.92 -1.73 -24.33
N VAL A 413 33.11 -2.11 -24.80
CA VAL A 413 33.63 -1.68 -26.09
C VAL A 413 32.72 -2.31 -27.13
N GLU A 414 31.99 -1.46 -27.88
CA GLU A 414 31.09 -1.85 -28.97
C GLU A 414 31.71 -2.80 -29.99
#